data_AF-A0AAW0DBF9-F1
#
_entry.id   AF-A0AAW0DBF9-F1
#
_cell.length_a   1.000
_cell.length_b   1.000
_cell.length_c   1.000
_cell.angle_alpha   90.00
_cell.angle_beta   90.00
_cell.angle_gamma   90.00
#
_symmetry.space_group_name_H-M   'P 1'
#
loop_
_entity.id
_entity.type
_entity.pdbx_description
1 polymer ?
#
loop_
_entity_poly.entity_id
_entity_poly.type
_entity_poly.pdbx_seq_one_letter_code
_entity_poly.pdbx_strand_id
1 'polypeptide(L)'
;MIIIEALVEIDLNTPPLKLPRITKFNNYIGDEFQQTVSALTYIDSSLYGGEAYAPYVIEWFSDPGNREDGYIAWYSNGSKTWTLTADTIGADSTSQVSSRLVSEEPMYIVLNLGISPSFQGQDYAHTVFPADMFIDYVRVYQLPDVKDGLTCNPPTHPTADYINQHISAYTNPNLTTWAEAGYNLYDGC
;
A
#
# COMPACT_ATOMS: atom_id res chain seq x y z
N MET A 1 7.74 -17.91 -6.25
CA MET A 1 6.92 -17.31 -5.17
C MET A 1 6.48 -15.95 -5.66
N ILE A 2 5.21 -15.79 -6.04
CA ILE A 2 4.65 -14.44 -6.24
C ILE A 2 4.43 -13.86 -4.85
N ILE A 3 5.01 -12.70 -4.61
CA ILE A 3 4.73 -11.88 -3.44
C ILE A 3 3.62 -10.94 -3.88
N ILE A 4 2.40 -11.17 -3.39
CA ILE A 4 1.34 -10.15 -3.47
C ILE A 4 1.62 -9.19 -2.32
N GLU A 5 2.52 -8.26 -2.58
CA GLU A 5 2.83 -7.15 -1.71
C GLU A 5 1.88 -6.01 -2.05
N ALA A 6 0.96 -5.68 -1.15
CA ALA A 6 0.71 -4.26 -0.95
C ALA A 6 1.80 -3.86 0.05
N LEU A 7 2.89 -3.30 -0.47
CA LEU A 7 3.92 -2.74 0.37
C LEU A 7 3.29 -1.56 1.12
N VAL A 8 3.04 -1.74 2.41
CA VAL A 8 2.82 -0.64 3.34
C VAL A 8 4.13 -0.55 4.11
N GLU A 9 4.98 0.34 3.63
CA GLU A 9 6.32 0.58 4.11
C GLU A 9 6.27 1.36 5.44
N ILE A 10 6.06 0.68 6.58
CA ILE A 10 6.29 1.22 7.93
C ILE A 10 6.60 0.03 8.87
N ASP A 11 7.53 0.17 9.84
CA ASP A 11 8.02 -0.81 10.84
C ASP A 11 7.20 -0.76 12.13
N LEU A 12 7.03 -1.90 12.81
CA LEU A 12 6.61 -1.87 14.21
C LEU A 12 6.79 -3.16 15.02
N ASN A 13 7.23 -2.99 16.26
CA ASN A 13 7.54 -4.02 17.25
C ASN A 13 6.34 -4.53 18.08
N THR A 14 5.12 -4.53 17.53
CA THR A 14 3.94 -5.01 18.29
C THR A 14 3.07 -5.92 17.45
N PRO A 15 3.07 -7.25 17.66
CA PRO A 15 2.08 -8.11 17.04
C PRO A 15 0.88 -8.31 17.98
N PRO A 16 -0.32 -7.81 17.65
CA PRO A 16 -1.52 -8.36 18.24
C PRO A 16 -2.45 -8.92 17.18
N LEU A 17 -2.07 -9.92 16.37
CA LEU A 17 -3.07 -10.68 15.61
C LEU A 17 -2.57 -12.09 15.23
N LYS A 18 -3.39 -13.09 15.55
CA LYS A 18 -3.20 -14.49 15.15
C LYS A 18 -3.33 -14.59 13.62
N LEU A 19 -2.23 -14.90 12.94
CA LEU A 19 -2.26 -15.16 11.50
C LEU A 19 -2.94 -16.51 11.19
N PRO A 20 -3.62 -16.66 10.04
CA PRO A 20 -4.03 -17.95 9.50
C PRO A 20 -2.83 -18.87 9.28
N ARG A 21 -3.05 -20.19 9.27
CA ARG A 21 -1.98 -21.20 9.15
C ARG A 21 -1.10 -21.05 7.90
N ILE A 22 -1.64 -20.47 6.82
CA ILE A 22 -0.94 -20.29 5.53
C ILE A 22 -0.27 -18.92 5.39
N THR A 23 -0.35 -18.07 6.41
CA THR A 23 0.23 -16.72 6.43
C THR A 23 1.23 -16.63 7.57
N LYS A 24 2.39 -16.03 7.30
CA LYS A 24 3.41 -15.75 8.31
C LYS A 24 3.96 -14.34 8.13
N PHE A 25 4.42 -13.72 9.20
CA PHE A 25 5.15 -12.46 9.07
C PHE A 25 6.41 -12.66 8.21
N ASN A 26 6.70 -11.68 7.38
CA ASN A 26 7.97 -11.62 6.67
C ASN A 26 9.07 -11.29 7.68
N ASN A 27 10.26 -11.86 7.51
CA ASN A 27 11.41 -11.55 8.36
C ASN A 27 12.20 -10.34 7.86
N TYR A 28 11.91 -9.85 6.65
CA TYR A 28 12.39 -8.56 6.18
C TYR A 28 11.54 -7.43 6.78
N ILE A 29 12.20 -6.50 7.48
CA ILE A 29 11.58 -5.38 8.20
C ILE A 29 12.03 -4.01 7.67
N GLY A 30 12.73 -3.99 6.54
CA GLY A 30 13.36 -2.79 5.97
C GLY A 30 14.89 -2.81 6.05
N ASP A 31 15.49 -1.65 5.83
CA ASP A 31 16.93 -1.36 5.89
C ASP A 31 17.19 0.08 6.38
N GLU A 32 18.42 0.60 6.27
CA GLU A 32 18.73 1.96 6.73
C GLU A 32 17.96 3.10 6.01
N PHE A 33 17.34 2.82 4.86
CA PHE A 33 16.58 3.79 4.07
C PHE A 33 15.06 3.60 4.17
N GLN A 34 14.59 2.44 4.64
CA GLN A 34 13.16 2.10 4.63
C GLN A 34 12.75 1.25 5.82
N GLN A 35 11.48 1.38 6.21
CA GLN A 35 10.85 0.58 7.27
C GLN A 35 9.72 -0.24 6.67
N THR A 36 9.54 -1.50 7.06
CA THR A 36 8.52 -2.34 6.42
C THR A 36 7.85 -3.29 7.39
N VAL A 37 6.52 -3.38 7.33
CA VAL A 37 5.73 -4.46 7.93
C VAL A 37 5.08 -5.22 6.79
N SER A 38 5.32 -6.53 6.76
CA SER A 38 4.76 -7.38 5.71
C SER A 38 4.46 -8.79 6.21
N ALA A 39 3.54 -9.45 5.52
CA ALA A 39 3.19 -10.85 5.75
C ALA A 39 3.18 -11.62 4.43
N LEU A 40 3.69 -12.84 4.46
CA LEU A 40 3.75 -13.76 3.33
C LEU A 40 2.62 -14.77 3.46
N THR A 41 1.77 -14.84 2.43
CA THR A 41 0.70 -15.85 2.33
C THR A 41 1.03 -16.84 1.22
N TYR A 42 0.86 -18.14 1.50
CA TYR A 42 1.01 -19.17 0.47
C TYR A 42 -0.05 -19.02 -0.63
N ILE A 43 0.40 -19.05 -1.88
CA ILE A 43 -0.43 -19.08 -3.08
C ILE A 43 -0.28 -20.45 -3.74
N ASP A 44 -1.40 -21.05 -4.11
CA ASP A 44 -1.43 -22.35 -4.76
C ASP A 44 -0.70 -22.33 -6.11
N SER A 45 0.10 -23.36 -6.41
CA SER A 45 0.88 -23.45 -7.64
C SER A 45 0.03 -23.53 -8.90
N SER A 46 -1.24 -23.94 -8.81
CA SER A 46 -2.19 -23.96 -9.93
C SER A 46 -2.54 -22.57 -10.45
N LEU A 47 -2.28 -21.51 -9.68
CA LEU A 47 -2.53 -20.11 -10.06
C LEU A 47 -1.37 -19.51 -10.89
N TYR A 48 -0.35 -20.31 -11.21
CA TYR A 48 0.77 -19.91 -12.04
C TYR A 48 0.58 -20.45 -13.47
N GLY A 49 1.09 -19.73 -14.47
CA GLY A 49 1.07 -20.19 -15.86
C GLY A 49 -0.24 -19.94 -16.62
N GLY A 50 -1.22 -19.26 -16.02
CA GLY A 50 -2.46 -18.84 -16.72
C GLY A 50 -3.57 -19.89 -16.74
N GLU A 51 -3.45 -20.98 -15.99
CA GLU A 51 -4.44 -22.08 -15.96
C GLU A 51 -5.63 -21.81 -15.01
N ALA A 52 -5.49 -20.88 -14.07
CA ALA A 52 -6.53 -20.53 -13.11
C ALA A 52 -6.39 -19.09 -12.60
N TYR A 53 -7.50 -18.53 -12.11
CA TYR A 53 -7.57 -17.21 -11.48
C TYR A 53 -7.99 -17.33 -10.02
N ALA A 54 -7.51 -16.43 -9.17
CA ALA A 54 -7.97 -16.27 -7.80
C ALA A 54 -8.22 -14.79 -7.48
N PRO A 55 -9.24 -14.47 -6.66
CA PRO A 55 -9.47 -13.11 -6.20
C PRO A 55 -8.45 -12.72 -5.12
N TYR A 56 -7.91 -11.52 -5.26
CA TYR A 56 -7.10 -10.85 -4.26
C TYR A 56 -7.74 -9.53 -3.89
N VAL A 57 -7.79 -9.22 -2.61
CA VAL A 57 -8.45 -8.01 -2.10
C VAL A 57 -7.53 -7.31 -1.12
N ILE A 58 -7.47 -5.99 -1.27
CA ILE A 58 -6.93 -5.07 -0.27
C ILE A 58 -8.11 -4.21 0.15
N GLU A 59 -8.40 -4.22 1.44
CA GLU A 59 -9.32 -3.31 2.08
C GLU A 59 -8.49 -2.26 2.81
N TRP A 60 -8.74 -0.99 2.52
CA TRP A 60 -8.01 0.13 3.08
C TRP A 60 -9.00 1.08 3.74
N PHE A 61 -8.78 1.38 5.00
CA PHE A 61 -9.62 2.31 5.75
C PHE A 61 -8.76 3.24 6.62
N SER A 62 -9.04 4.54 6.50
CA SER A 62 -8.45 5.61 7.30
C SER A 62 -9.56 6.50 7.84
N ASP A 63 -9.50 6.84 9.12
CA ASP A 63 -10.45 7.75 9.77
C ASP A 63 -9.71 8.95 10.38
N PRO A 64 -9.74 10.12 9.72
CA PRO A 64 -9.12 11.34 10.25
C PRO A 64 -9.72 11.81 11.59
N GLY A 65 -10.97 11.43 11.88
CA GLY A 65 -11.65 11.74 13.15
C GLY A 65 -11.26 10.79 14.29
N ASN A 66 -10.82 9.57 13.96
CA ASN A 66 -10.31 8.60 14.92
C ASN A 66 -9.24 7.68 14.28
N ARG A 67 -8.00 8.18 14.23
CA ARG A 67 -6.89 7.51 13.51
C ARG A 67 -6.58 6.10 14.01
N GLU A 68 -6.92 5.79 15.26
CA GLU A 68 -6.73 4.45 15.84
C GLU A 68 -7.62 3.37 15.19
N ASP A 69 -8.72 3.78 14.55
CA ASP A 69 -9.62 2.86 13.83
C ASP A 69 -9.09 2.52 12.41
N GLY A 70 -8.00 3.17 11.97
CA GLY A 70 -7.39 2.92 10.67
C GLY A 70 -6.84 1.50 10.54
N TYR A 71 -7.08 0.86 9.39
CA TYR A 71 -6.55 -0.47 9.10
C TYR A 71 -6.38 -0.74 7.61
N ILE A 72 -5.57 -1.75 7.31
CA ILE A 72 -5.40 -2.34 6.00
C ILE A 72 -5.55 -3.85 6.14
N ALA A 73 -6.44 -4.46 5.39
CA ALA A 73 -6.68 -5.90 5.43
C ALA A 73 -6.49 -6.54 4.06
N TRP A 74 -5.84 -7.70 4.06
CA TRP A 74 -5.57 -8.48 2.86
C TRP A 74 -6.42 -9.75 2.84
N TYR A 75 -6.85 -10.11 1.64
CA TYR A 75 -7.54 -11.37 1.40
C TYR A 75 -6.92 -12.07 0.19
N SER A 76 -6.72 -13.38 0.34
CA SER A 76 -6.24 -14.26 -0.72
C SER A 76 -7.26 -15.36 -0.93
N ASN A 77 -7.73 -15.49 -2.18
CA ASN A 77 -8.69 -16.50 -2.59
C ASN A 77 -9.93 -16.58 -1.66
N GLY A 78 -10.50 -15.42 -1.34
CA GLY A 78 -11.68 -15.29 -0.49
C GLY A 78 -11.46 -15.43 1.02
N SER A 79 -10.22 -15.64 1.48
CA SER A 79 -9.89 -15.76 2.91
C SER A 79 -9.04 -14.59 3.38
N LYS A 80 -9.41 -13.97 4.52
CA LYS A 80 -8.60 -12.92 5.15
C LYS A 80 -7.26 -13.49 5.60
N THR A 81 -6.17 -12.84 5.20
CA THR A 81 -4.80 -13.30 5.46
C THR A 81 -4.14 -12.52 6.59
N TRP A 82 -4.22 -11.20 6.54
CA TRP A 82 -3.59 -10.32 7.52
C TRP A 82 -4.35 -9.00 7.64
N THR A 83 -4.18 -8.33 8.77
CA THR A 83 -4.69 -6.99 9.03
C THR A 83 -3.59 -6.20 9.73
N LEU A 84 -3.22 -5.07 9.15
CA LEU A 84 -2.42 -4.02 9.74
C LEU A 84 -3.39 -3.02 10.37
N THR A 85 -3.16 -2.64 11.62
CA THR A 85 -3.92 -1.60 12.34
C THR A 85 -3.04 -0.39 12.63
N ALA A 86 -3.61 0.72 13.11
CA ALA A 86 -2.82 1.85 13.61
C ALA A 86 -1.76 1.42 14.66
N ASP A 87 -2.12 0.52 15.58
CA ASP A 87 -1.20 -0.09 16.55
C ASP A 87 -0.08 -0.93 15.92
N THR A 88 -0.24 -1.35 14.66
CA THR A 88 0.77 -2.10 13.87
C THR A 88 1.76 -1.16 13.17
N ILE A 89 1.57 0.17 13.21
CA ILE A 89 2.47 1.19 12.64
C ILE A 89 2.72 2.38 13.61
N GLY A 90 2.67 2.12 14.91
CA GLY A 90 3.08 3.04 15.97
C GLY A 90 4.56 3.46 15.98
N ALA A 91 5.02 4.02 17.09
CA ALA A 91 6.35 4.64 17.17
C ALA A 91 7.49 3.62 17.27
N ASP A 92 8.60 3.89 16.58
CA ASP A 92 9.87 3.18 16.72
C ASP A 92 10.95 4.12 17.28
N SER A 93 11.39 3.82 18.50
CA SER A 93 12.43 4.58 19.19
C SER A 93 13.84 4.36 18.63
N THR A 94 14.06 3.28 17.87
CA THR A 94 15.36 2.96 17.27
C THR A 94 15.64 3.87 16.08
N SER A 95 14.70 3.93 15.13
CA SER A 95 14.75 4.85 13.99
C SER A 95 14.35 6.29 14.33
N GLN A 96 13.84 6.54 15.54
CA GLN A 96 13.30 7.83 15.98
C GLN A 96 12.08 8.29 15.17
N VAL A 97 11.31 7.34 14.66
CA VAL A 97 10.09 7.58 13.90
C VAL A 97 8.88 7.53 14.86
N SER A 98 8.06 8.58 14.86
CA SER A 98 6.80 8.58 15.61
C SER A 98 5.79 7.61 15.01
N SER A 99 4.68 7.38 15.71
CA SER A 99 3.56 6.64 15.14
C SER A 99 3.14 7.21 13.78
N ARG A 100 2.86 6.31 12.85
CA ARG A 100 2.31 6.62 11.54
C ARG A 100 0.83 6.31 11.54
N LEU A 101 0.12 7.06 10.71
CA LEU A 101 -1.29 6.81 10.44
C LEU A 101 -1.42 5.89 9.23
N VAL A 102 -2.52 5.15 9.15
CA VAL A 102 -2.92 4.52 7.89
C VAL A 102 -3.27 5.63 6.91
N SER A 103 -2.58 5.70 5.76
CA SER A 103 -2.61 6.85 4.85
C SER A 103 -4.03 7.36 4.62
N GLU A 104 -4.22 8.65 4.88
CA GLU A 104 -5.42 9.44 4.58
C GLU A 104 -5.34 10.05 3.17
N GLU A 105 -4.18 9.93 2.51
CA GLU A 105 -3.94 10.52 1.19
C GLU A 105 -4.50 9.65 0.05
N PRO A 106 -4.80 10.26 -1.11
CA PRO A 106 -5.22 9.51 -2.30
C PRO A 106 -4.19 8.46 -2.74
N MET A 107 -4.66 7.23 -2.96
CA MET A 107 -3.83 6.11 -3.41
C MET A 107 -4.17 5.71 -4.85
N TYR A 108 -3.21 5.08 -5.53
CA TYR A 108 -3.41 4.47 -6.85
C TYR A 108 -2.99 3.00 -6.82
N ILE A 109 -3.59 2.19 -7.68
CA ILE A 109 -3.29 0.76 -7.79
C ILE A 109 -2.20 0.56 -8.84
N VAL A 110 -1.12 -0.10 -8.46
CA VAL A 110 -0.08 -0.58 -9.38
C VAL A 110 -0.13 -2.09 -9.43
N LEU A 111 -0.21 -2.64 -10.65
CA LEU A 111 -0.08 -4.06 -10.91
C LEU A 111 1.09 -4.25 -11.87
N ASN A 112 2.15 -4.93 -11.43
CA ASN A 112 3.37 -5.12 -12.20
C ASN A 112 3.84 -6.57 -12.17
N LEU A 113 4.52 -6.97 -13.24
CA LEU A 113 5.30 -8.20 -13.30
C LEU A 113 6.78 -7.81 -13.38
N GLY A 114 7.56 -8.21 -12.37
CA GLY A 114 8.95 -7.82 -12.24
C GLY A 114 9.86 -8.98 -11.83
N ILE A 115 11.15 -8.81 -12.11
CA ILE A 115 12.22 -9.71 -11.68
C ILE A 115 13.30 -8.87 -11.01
N SER A 116 13.67 -9.20 -9.76
CA SER A 116 14.71 -8.47 -9.04
C SER A 116 15.43 -9.36 -8.02
N PRO A 117 16.78 -9.38 -8.01
CA PRO A 117 17.58 -10.24 -7.14
C PRO A 117 17.36 -9.93 -5.65
N SER A 118 16.86 -8.74 -5.32
CA SER A 118 16.60 -8.30 -3.95
C SER A 118 15.31 -8.88 -3.35
N PHE A 119 14.39 -9.45 -4.14
CA PHE A 119 13.14 -10.03 -3.65
C PHE A 119 13.21 -11.56 -3.54
N GLN A 120 13.65 -12.23 -4.61
CA GLN A 120 13.87 -13.67 -4.67
C GLN A 120 15.03 -13.94 -5.62
N GLY A 121 15.88 -14.91 -5.28
CA GLY A 121 16.93 -15.37 -6.19
C GLY A 121 16.33 -15.93 -7.48
N GLN A 122 16.85 -15.49 -8.62
CA GLN A 122 16.35 -15.90 -9.93
C GLN A 122 16.93 -17.26 -10.33
N ASP A 123 16.05 -18.16 -10.76
CA ASP A 123 16.44 -19.39 -11.44
C ASP A 123 16.39 -19.19 -12.96
N TYR A 124 17.40 -18.48 -13.49
CA TYR A 124 17.48 -18.23 -14.93
C TYR A 124 17.63 -19.49 -15.78
N ALA A 125 18.06 -20.62 -15.19
CA ALA A 125 18.24 -21.87 -15.92
C ALA A 125 16.89 -22.55 -16.22
N HIS A 126 15.90 -22.39 -15.34
CA HIS A 126 14.58 -23.01 -15.49
C HIS A 126 13.45 -22.01 -15.78
N THR A 127 13.71 -20.70 -15.71
CA THR A 127 12.72 -19.67 -16.05
C THR A 127 12.53 -19.59 -17.57
N VAL A 128 11.29 -19.74 -18.02
CA VAL A 128 10.90 -19.60 -19.43
C VAL A 128 10.42 -18.18 -19.68
N PHE A 129 10.95 -17.54 -20.73
CA PHE A 129 10.54 -16.21 -21.18
C PHE A 129 9.90 -16.28 -22.59
N PRO A 130 8.93 -15.40 -22.91
CA PRO A 130 8.35 -14.36 -22.04
C PRO A 130 7.50 -14.97 -20.91
N ALA A 131 7.37 -14.24 -19.80
CA ALA A 131 6.47 -14.56 -18.70
C ALA A 131 5.36 -13.53 -18.67
N ASP A 132 4.13 -13.98 -18.43
CA ASP A 132 2.93 -13.16 -18.49
C ASP A 132 2.22 -13.11 -17.12
N MET A 133 1.61 -11.96 -16.82
CA MET A 133 0.70 -11.77 -15.69
C MET A 133 -0.71 -11.56 -16.23
N PHE A 134 -1.62 -12.47 -15.90
CA PHE A 134 -3.01 -12.41 -16.35
C PHE A 134 -3.89 -11.74 -15.29
N ILE A 135 -4.62 -10.71 -15.71
CA ILE A 135 -5.59 -10.00 -14.88
C ILE A 135 -6.93 -10.04 -15.61
N ASP A 136 -7.90 -10.75 -15.05
CA ASP A 136 -9.26 -10.82 -15.61
C ASP A 136 -10.00 -9.48 -15.42
N TYR A 137 -10.03 -8.99 -14.18
CA TYR A 137 -10.62 -7.70 -13.86
C TYR A 137 -10.01 -7.07 -12.61
N VAL A 138 -10.20 -5.76 -12.49
CA VAL A 138 -9.98 -4.99 -11.25
C VAL A 138 -11.32 -4.38 -10.85
N ARG A 139 -11.66 -4.46 -9.56
CA ARG A 139 -12.84 -3.80 -8.99
C ARG A 139 -12.40 -2.90 -7.85
N VAL A 140 -12.90 -1.67 -7.88
CA VAL A 140 -12.69 -0.68 -6.83
C VAL A 140 -14.05 -0.42 -6.19
N TYR A 141 -14.06 -0.45 -4.86
CA TYR A 141 -15.25 -0.31 -4.05
C TYR A 141 -15.10 0.87 -3.10
N GLN A 142 -16.23 1.47 -2.74
CA GLN A 142 -16.33 2.43 -1.65
C GLN A 142 -17.08 1.76 -0.51
N LEU A 143 -16.67 2.01 0.73
CA LEU A 143 -17.44 1.55 1.89
C LEU A 143 -18.85 2.16 1.85
N PRO A 144 -19.91 1.40 2.20
CA PRO A 144 -21.30 1.85 2.07
C PRO A 144 -21.61 3.16 2.79
N ASP A 145 -20.97 3.41 3.94
CA ASP A 145 -21.21 4.57 4.78
C ASP A 145 -20.33 5.78 4.42
N VAL A 146 -19.33 5.59 3.54
CA VAL A 146 -18.52 6.68 3.01
C VAL A 146 -19.30 7.31 1.85
N LYS A 147 -19.36 8.64 1.80
CA LYS A 147 -19.92 9.40 0.67
C LYS A 147 -18.80 10.05 -0.12
N ASP A 148 -18.91 10.02 -1.44
CA ASP A 148 -17.98 10.69 -2.35
C ASP A 148 -16.50 10.32 -2.13
N GLY A 149 -16.20 9.12 -1.61
CA GLY A 149 -14.83 8.68 -1.33
C GLY A 149 -14.01 8.28 -2.55
N LEU A 150 -14.66 7.98 -3.69
CA LEU A 150 -14.00 7.62 -4.96
C LEU A 150 -13.91 8.78 -5.97
N THR A 151 -14.22 10.02 -5.58
CA THR A 151 -14.05 11.18 -6.47
C THR A 151 -12.64 11.76 -6.39
N CYS A 152 -12.20 12.45 -7.44
CA CYS A 152 -10.95 13.20 -7.45
C CYS A 152 -11.02 14.51 -6.63
N ASN A 153 -12.18 14.89 -6.11
CA ASN A 153 -12.40 16.11 -5.34
C ASN A 153 -13.41 15.91 -4.20
N PRO A 154 -13.13 15.02 -3.24
CA PRO A 154 -14.05 14.76 -2.14
C PRO A 154 -14.21 16.02 -1.26
N PRO A 155 -15.38 16.24 -0.63
CA PRO A 155 -15.59 17.41 0.24
C PRO A 155 -14.61 17.50 1.41
N THR A 156 -14.11 16.36 1.90
CA THR A 156 -13.10 16.30 2.97
C THR A 156 -11.68 16.60 2.49
N HIS A 157 -11.40 16.46 1.19
CA HIS A 157 -10.10 16.78 0.58
C HIS A 157 -10.35 17.50 -0.76
N PRO A 158 -10.66 18.81 -0.75
CA PRO A 158 -11.01 19.58 -1.93
C PRO A 158 -9.77 19.82 -2.81
N THR A 159 -9.29 18.75 -3.44
CA THR A 159 -8.06 18.65 -4.20
C THR A 159 -8.03 19.64 -5.35
N ALA A 160 -9.17 19.86 -6.02
CA ALA A 160 -9.26 20.83 -7.10
C ALA A 160 -9.03 22.26 -6.61
N ASP A 161 -9.62 22.62 -5.47
CA ASP A 161 -9.44 23.96 -4.88
C ASP A 161 -8.00 24.14 -4.39
N TYR A 162 -7.42 23.09 -3.81
CA TYR A 162 -6.01 23.07 -3.40
C TYR A 162 -5.07 23.30 -4.58
N ILE A 163 -5.21 22.54 -5.67
CA ILE A 163 -4.41 22.69 -6.88
C ILE A 163 -4.57 24.09 -7.48
N ASN A 164 -5.80 24.61 -7.54
CA ASN A 164 -6.06 25.94 -8.10
C ASN A 164 -5.41 27.06 -7.27
N GLN A 165 -5.41 26.93 -5.95
CA GLN A 165 -4.71 27.87 -5.04
C GLN A 165 -3.18 27.76 -5.16
N HIS A 166 -2.68 26.59 -5.55
CA HIS A 166 -1.26 26.27 -5.66
C HIS A 166 -0.75 26.10 -7.10
N ILE A 167 -1.41 26.73 -8.08
CA ILE A 167 -1.26 26.37 -9.49
C ILE A 167 0.17 26.46 -10.04
N SER A 168 1.01 27.37 -9.51
CA SER A 168 2.41 27.49 -9.94
C SER A 168 3.20 26.20 -9.66
N ALA A 169 2.92 25.51 -8.55
CA ALA A 169 3.54 24.23 -8.19
C ALA A 169 3.12 23.10 -9.14
N TYR A 170 1.88 23.13 -9.63
CA TYR A 170 1.31 22.06 -10.47
C TYR A 170 1.45 22.29 -11.97
N THR A 171 1.95 23.45 -12.40
CA THR A 171 2.06 23.80 -13.84
C THR A 171 3.48 24.10 -14.30
N ASN A 172 4.45 24.24 -13.37
CA ASN A 172 5.85 24.47 -13.72
C ASN A 172 6.76 23.36 -13.17
N PRO A 173 7.21 22.41 -14.02
CA PRO A 173 8.03 21.29 -13.58
C PRO A 173 9.45 21.68 -13.16
N ASN A 174 9.86 22.94 -13.37
CA ASN A 174 11.17 23.43 -12.93
C ASN A 174 11.18 23.91 -11.48
N LEU A 175 10.01 24.05 -10.84
CA LEU A 175 9.91 24.40 -9.43
C LEU A 175 9.90 23.10 -8.63
N THR A 176 10.97 22.87 -7.87
CA THR A 176 11.21 21.62 -7.15
C THR A 176 10.97 21.75 -5.65
N THR A 177 10.68 22.97 -5.18
CA THR A 177 10.34 23.24 -3.79
C THR A 177 9.10 24.13 -3.69
N TRP A 178 8.37 24.01 -2.58
CA TRP A 178 7.23 24.90 -2.27
C TRP A 178 7.62 26.38 -2.25
N ALA A 179 8.80 26.69 -1.71
CA ALA A 179 9.32 28.06 -1.67
C ALA A 179 9.56 28.63 -3.07
N GLU A 180 10.10 27.84 -4.01
CA GLU A 180 10.25 28.23 -5.42
C GLU A 180 8.89 28.47 -6.11
N ALA A 181 7.86 27.72 -5.71
CA ALA A 181 6.49 27.92 -6.15
C ALA A 181 5.77 29.12 -5.50
N GLY A 182 6.38 29.73 -4.48
CA GLY A 182 5.82 30.88 -3.77
C GLY A 182 4.91 30.53 -2.59
N TYR A 183 5.02 29.31 -2.06
CA TYR A 183 4.18 28.79 -0.96
C TYR A 183 5.04 28.26 0.19
N ASN A 184 4.41 28.08 1.36
CA ASN A 184 5.02 27.41 2.49
C ASN A 184 4.70 25.91 2.47
N LEU A 185 5.59 25.10 3.06
CA LEU A 185 5.42 23.65 3.18
C LEU A 185 4.11 23.25 3.90
N TYR A 186 3.57 24.14 4.75
CA TYR A 186 2.38 23.92 5.56
C TYR A 186 1.13 24.67 5.04
N ASP A 187 1.17 25.22 3.83
CA ASP A 187 0.00 25.86 3.25
C ASP A 187 -1.03 24.78 2.85
N GLY A 188 -1.94 24.47 3.78
CA GLY A 188 -3.11 23.60 3.59
C GLY A 188 -3.09 22.23 4.29
N CYS A 189 -2.21 22.01 5.27
CA CYS A 189 -2.27 20.90 6.22
C CYS A 189 -2.61 21.37 7.63
#